data_AF-A0A2V9JXY4-F1
#
_entry.id   AF-A0A2V9JXY4-F1
#
_cell.length_a   1.000
_cell.length_b   1.000
_cell.length_c   1.000
_cell.angle_alpha   90.00
_cell.angle_beta   90.00
_cell.angle_gamma   90.00
#
_symmetry.space_group_name_H-M   'P 1'
#
loop_
_entity.id
_entity.type
_entity.pdbx_description
1 polymer ?
#
loop_
_entity_poly.entity_id
_entity_poly.type
_entity_poly.pdbx_seq_one_letter_code
_entity_poly.pdbx_strand_id
1 'polypeptide(L)'
;VRNLTGHALAGLRVEFSDRYWPWIAQSSERAGVDVVPLAESLSLIAGGRKELRSGKAAVAASVEKLSVHQYAVVVWGRDRKSVYDIAFSRTVFIHPPGADGPRPYPPQYLYPSLDDVSVTSYRHFYPLELDSPAIQFDHSHTMFPSGGEGEINFSVSNSGLKPWHGVSIRTRLLAPDGSEVSSNLVAQGLDLEARGSPLKEAVRLRFPPAPAGIYRAEVRVEDASGEVLAVNNLELGANPLPRSILVFCAHEDDEGAHAGIIRAAVENHIPIHFVYFTSGDAGSCDRYYQHSCGPAEALNFGAIRMQETRASLGHLGVSREDIYFLGLPDGGSAEIWYNHIKPSSPYLSVLLASDHAPYEGLARPNIPYARESAVGLAKEFIRKFQPEVIYTGHPDERHVDHRTNNWFVVKALEGLAREGGLPPNVTLLVDQVYGPGPQAHAPYQYQKQVMSVSGEAMALAQEAQWFYQSQDGNRAEGKLRTFDQLRREEVHWQVLDWKDHEGWNEKAEGPGR
;
A
#
# COMPACT_ATOMS: atom_id res chain seq x y z
N VAL A 1 -13.84 37.19 16.55
CA VAL A 1 -15.31 37.24 16.73
C VAL A 1 -15.86 38.51 16.11
N ARG A 2 -16.95 38.45 15.33
CA ARG A 2 -17.63 39.61 14.73
C ARG A 2 -19.11 39.58 15.09
N ASN A 3 -19.64 40.70 15.57
CA ASN A 3 -21.07 40.86 15.77
C ASN A 3 -21.74 41.16 14.42
N LEU A 4 -22.64 40.29 13.99
CA LEU A 4 -23.39 40.44 12.74
C LEU A 4 -24.78 41.07 12.93
N THR A 5 -25.19 41.35 14.18
CA THR A 5 -26.51 41.91 14.47
C THR A 5 -26.51 43.44 14.37
N GLY A 6 -27.72 44.01 14.26
CA GLY A 6 -27.95 45.45 14.26
C GLY A 6 -27.92 46.12 15.64
N HIS A 7 -27.57 45.40 16.71
CA HIS A 7 -27.52 45.93 18.07
C HIS A 7 -26.25 45.47 18.80
N ALA A 8 -25.89 46.17 19.89
CA ALA A 8 -24.73 45.80 20.68
C ALA A 8 -24.95 44.49 21.44
N LEU A 9 -23.93 43.63 21.46
CA LEU A 9 -23.87 42.43 22.29
C LEU A 9 -22.90 42.69 23.44
N ALA A 10 -23.24 42.29 24.66
CA ALA A 10 -22.42 42.54 25.85
C ALA A 10 -22.35 41.33 26.77
N GLY A 11 -21.19 41.14 27.40
CA GLY A 11 -20.95 40.03 28.33
C GLY A 11 -20.86 38.66 27.66
N LEU A 12 -20.46 38.61 26.38
CA LEU A 12 -20.21 37.36 25.68
C LEU A 12 -19.02 36.63 26.30
N ARG A 13 -19.16 35.32 26.49
CA ARG A 13 -18.03 34.44 26.82
C ARG A 13 -17.56 33.77 25.54
N VAL A 14 -16.26 33.71 25.34
CA VAL A 14 -15.65 33.04 24.18
C VAL A 14 -14.69 31.99 24.72
N GLU A 15 -14.91 30.75 24.33
CA GLU A 15 -14.19 29.58 24.81
C GLU A 15 -13.52 28.88 23.64
N PHE A 16 -12.34 28.31 23.88
CA PHE A 16 -11.58 27.47 22.94
C PHE A 16 -11.37 26.09 23.56
N SER A 17 -11.38 25.03 22.76
CA SER A 17 -11.22 23.66 23.26
C SER A 17 -10.91 22.69 22.12
N ASP A 18 -10.62 21.41 22.43
CA ASP A 18 -10.81 20.33 21.44
C ASP A 18 -12.28 20.27 21.00
N ARG A 19 -12.51 19.63 19.85
CA ARG A 19 -13.82 19.53 19.21
C ARG A 19 -14.78 18.85 20.16
N TYR A 20 -15.80 19.60 20.56
CA TYR A 20 -16.96 19.05 21.23
C TYR A 20 -18.22 19.78 20.77
N TRP A 21 -19.36 19.15 20.98
CA TRP A 21 -20.67 19.74 20.74
C TRP A 21 -21.29 20.09 22.10
N PRO A 22 -21.39 21.38 22.46
CA PRO A 22 -21.76 21.78 23.82
C PRO A 22 -23.17 21.38 24.27
N TRP A 23 -24.03 21.00 23.34
CA TRP A 23 -25.38 20.49 23.62
C TRP A 23 -25.44 18.97 23.85
N ILE A 24 -24.38 18.22 23.54
CA ILE A 24 -24.29 16.76 23.76
C ILE A 24 -23.74 16.46 25.15
N ALA A 25 -22.79 17.26 25.63
CA ALA A 25 -22.24 17.17 26.98
C ALA A 25 -22.30 18.55 27.66
N GLN A 26 -23.16 18.68 28.66
CA GLN A 26 -23.49 19.97 29.32
C GLN A 26 -22.34 20.55 30.18
N SER A 27 -21.23 19.81 30.36
CA SER A 27 -20.00 20.33 30.99
C SER A 27 -18.75 19.78 30.29
N SER A 28 -17.67 20.56 30.31
CA SER A 28 -16.35 20.18 29.79
C SER A 28 -15.80 18.93 30.47
N GLU A 29 -16.05 18.78 31.78
CA GLU A 29 -15.71 17.58 32.58
C GLU A 29 -16.47 16.32 32.13
N ARG A 30 -17.71 16.45 31.63
CA ARG A 30 -18.46 15.32 31.06
C ARG A 30 -18.10 15.02 29.61
N ALA A 31 -17.49 15.97 28.90
CA ALA A 31 -17.02 15.82 27.53
C ALA A 31 -15.59 15.28 27.43
N GLY A 32 -14.84 15.29 28.54
CA GLY A 32 -13.41 14.90 28.56
C GLY A 32 -12.52 15.88 27.80
N VAL A 33 -12.90 17.17 27.72
CA VAL A 33 -12.20 18.18 26.92
C VAL A 33 -11.78 19.38 27.77
N ASP A 34 -10.51 19.76 27.66
CA ASP A 34 -9.97 20.97 28.29
C ASP A 34 -10.48 22.24 27.59
N VAL A 35 -11.07 23.16 28.35
CA VAL A 35 -11.60 24.43 27.84
C VAL A 35 -10.72 25.60 28.29
N VAL A 36 -10.28 26.40 27.32
CA VAL A 36 -9.50 27.62 27.52
C VAL A 36 -10.40 28.84 27.29
N PRO A 37 -10.66 29.68 28.32
CA PRO A 37 -11.39 30.92 28.12
C PRO A 37 -10.55 31.93 27.31
N LEU A 38 -11.10 32.39 26.18
CA LEU A 38 -10.50 33.45 25.34
C LEU A 38 -11.00 34.84 25.73
N ALA A 39 -12.24 34.94 26.21
CA ALA A 39 -12.80 36.17 26.78
C ALA A 39 -13.98 35.81 27.71
N GLU A 40 -14.05 36.44 28.88
CA GLU A 40 -15.10 36.12 29.88
C GLU A 40 -16.27 37.13 29.88
N SER A 41 -16.06 38.31 29.30
CA SER A 41 -17.07 39.37 29.23
C SER A 41 -16.78 40.31 28.05
N LEU A 42 -16.87 39.77 26.83
CA LEU A 42 -16.67 40.52 25.59
C LEU A 42 -17.92 41.33 25.24
N SER A 43 -17.72 42.60 24.91
CA SER A 43 -18.75 43.47 24.36
C SER A 43 -18.39 43.91 22.95
N LEU A 44 -19.36 43.84 22.04
CA LEU A 44 -19.23 44.21 20.64
C LEU A 44 -20.39 45.11 20.25
N ILE A 45 -20.09 46.31 19.73
CA ILE A 45 -21.10 47.15 19.08
C ILE A 45 -21.70 46.45 17.86
N ALA A 46 -22.84 46.94 17.36
CA ALA A 46 -23.44 46.46 16.12
C ALA A 46 -22.40 46.47 14.98
N GLY A 47 -22.25 45.35 14.25
CA GLY A 47 -21.23 45.20 13.20
C GLY A 47 -19.76 45.09 13.67
N GLY A 48 -19.48 45.28 14.96
CA GLY A 48 -18.14 45.35 15.52
C GLY A 48 -17.37 44.01 15.47
N ARG A 49 -16.04 44.08 15.35
CA ARG A 49 -15.15 42.91 15.34
C ARG A 49 -14.08 43.04 16.43
N LYS A 50 -13.80 41.94 17.11
CA LYS A 50 -12.64 41.81 18.00
C LYS A 50 -11.84 40.57 17.62
N GLU A 51 -10.55 40.74 17.44
CA GLU A 51 -9.58 39.66 17.37
C GLU A 51 -9.17 39.27 18.78
N LEU A 52 -9.19 37.97 19.07
CA LEU A 52 -8.83 37.40 20.37
C LEU A 52 -7.60 36.53 20.14
N ARG A 53 -6.60 36.66 21.00
CA ARG A 53 -5.35 35.89 20.97
C ARG A 53 -5.11 35.32 22.36
N SER A 54 -4.67 34.07 22.44
CA SER A 54 -4.30 33.44 23.70
C SER A 54 -3.13 32.50 23.45
N GLY A 55 -2.06 32.62 24.25
CA GLY A 55 -0.93 31.69 24.21
C GLY A 55 -1.29 30.28 24.69
N LYS A 56 -2.44 30.13 25.36
CA LYS A 56 -2.97 28.83 25.82
C LYS A 56 -3.83 28.14 24.76
N ALA A 57 -4.27 28.85 23.71
CA ALA A 57 -5.14 28.31 22.66
C ALA A 57 -4.40 27.56 21.54
N ALA A 58 -3.12 27.26 21.74
CA ALA A 58 -2.29 26.45 20.85
C ALA A 58 -1.55 25.34 21.60
N VAL A 59 -1.72 25.25 22.92
CA VAL A 59 -1.17 24.18 23.74
C VAL A 59 -2.32 23.21 23.97
N ALA A 60 -2.48 22.27 23.02
CA ALA A 60 -3.20 21.04 23.32
C ALA A 60 -2.63 20.44 24.63
N ALA A 61 -3.42 19.64 25.33
CA ALA A 61 -2.89 18.79 26.41
C ALA A 61 -1.60 18.10 25.94
N SER A 62 -0.69 17.76 26.86
CA SER A 62 0.54 17.04 26.52
C SER A 62 0.20 15.79 25.72
N VAL A 63 0.46 15.82 24.41
CA VAL A 63 0.19 14.69 23.54
C VAL A 63 1.43 13.82 23.52
N GLU A 64 1.31 12.58 23.97
CA GLU A 64 2.45 11.65 24.07
C GLU A 64 2.64 10.80 22.80
N LYS A 65 1.64 10.80 21.90
CA LYS A 65 1.61 10.01 20.66
C LYS A 65 1.15 10.87 19.50
N LEU A 66 1.36 10.42 18.27
CA LEU A 66 0.83 11.12 17.10
C LEU A 66 -0.71 11.14 17.19
N SER A 67 -1.34 12.31 17.00
CA SER A 67 -2.79 12.49 17.19
C SER A 67 -3.41 13.44 16.16
N VAL A 68 -4.72 13.30 15.95
CA VAL A 68 -5.55 14.23 15.16
C VAL A 68 -6.45 15.01 16.11
N HIS A 69 -6.34 16.32 16.08
CA HIS A 69 -7.20 17.23 16.83
C HIS A 69 -8.02 18.08 15.87
N GLN A 70 -9.22 18.44 16.27
CA GLN A 70 -9.94 19.56 15.68
C GLN A 70 -10.35 20.42 16.86
N TYR A 71 -10.22 21.73 16.75
CA TYR A 71 -10.55 22.64 17.84
C TYR A 71 -11.87 23.33 17.59
N ALA A 72 -12.54 23.73 18.65
CA ALA A 72 -13.75 24.52 18.61
C ALA A 72 -13.52 25.88 19.26
N VAL A 73 -14.13 26.92 18.68
CA VAL A 73 -14.38 28.20 19.35
C VAL A 73 -15.88 28.32 19.55
N VAL A 74 -16.32 28.45 20.79
CA VAL A 74 -17.73 28.58 21.15
C VAL A 74 -17.97 29.96 21.74
N VAL A 75 -19.00 30.66 21.24
CA VAL A 75 -19.45 31.94 21.77
C VAL A 75 -20.71 31.69 22.58
N TRP A 76 -20.66 32.03 23.86
CA TRP A 76 -21.75 31.87 24.81
C TRP A 76 -22.31 33.22 25.27
N GLY A 77 -23.56 33.18 25.72
CA GLY A 77 -24.11 34.22 26.58
C GLY A 77 -23.38 34.31 27.92
N ARG A 78 -23.60 35.42 28.63
CA ARG A 78 -22.93 35.74 29.91
C ARG A 78 -23.04 34.64 30.97
N ASP A 79 -24.16 33.93 31.01
CA ASP A 79 -24.47 32.89 31.98
C ASP A 79 -24.03 31.48 31.54
N ARG A 80 -23.40 31.36 30.36
CA ARG A 80 -22.98 30.09 29.75
C ARG A 80 -24.15 29.11 29.56
N LYS A 81 -25.38 29.61 29.37
CA LYS A 81 -26.56 28.77 29.11
C LYS A 81 -26.96 28.73 27.64
N SER A 82 -26.69 29.80 26.90
CA SER A 82 -27.03 29.92 25.47
C SER A 82 -25.78 29.98 24.61
N VAL A 83 -25.70 29.10 23.61
CA VAL A 83 -24.69 29.18 22.53
C VAL A 83 -25.18 30.16 21.49
N TYR A 84 -24.39 31.19 21.20
CA TYR A 84 -24.66 32.20 20.19
C TYR A 84 -24.02 31.84 18.84
N ASP A 85 -22.84 31.21 18.87
CA ASP A 85 -22.13 30.77 17.68
C ASP A 85 -21.09 29.69 18.03
N ILE A 86 -20.72 28.88 17.04
CA ILE A 86 -19.65 27.90 17.14
C ILE A 86 -18.91 27.80 15.81
N ALA A 87 -17.59 27.78 15.86
CA ALA A 87 -16.74 27.53 14.72
C ALA A 87 -15.74 26.44 15.05
N PHE A 88 -15.39 25.62 14.06
CA PHE A 88 -14.35 24.61 14.19
C PHE A 88 -13.12 25.04 13.40
N SER A 89 -11.94 24.71 13.92
CA SER A 89 -10.72 24.81 13.14
C SER A 89 -10.72 23.77 12.03
N ARG A 90 -9.76 23.93 11.11
CA ARG A 90 -9.28 22.79 10.34
C ARG A 90 -8.73 21.73 11.28
N THR A 91 -8.71 20.49 10.81
CA THR A 91 -8.05 19.40 11.52
C THR A 91 -6.56 19.72 11.66
N VAL A 92 -5.99 19.48 12.84
CA VAL A 92 -4.59 19.74 13.18
C VAL A 92 -3.95 18.41 13.59
N PHE A 93 -2.83 18.09 12.95
CA PHE A 93 -2.02 16.94 13.28
C PHE A 93 -0.96 17.33 14.27
N ILE A 94 -0.86 16.58 15.35
CA ILE A 94 0.12 16.84 16.40
C ILE A 94 1.15 15.73 16.33
N HIS A 95 2.39 16.13 16.02
CA HIS A 95 3.55 15.27 16.04
C HIS A 95 4.43 15.68 17.23
N PRO A 96 4.29 15.02 18.39
CA PRO A 96 5.14 15.34 19.53
C PRO A 96 6.61 15.02 19.20
N PRO A 97 7.57 15.81 19.74
CA PRO A 97 8.99 15.51 19.58
C PRO A 97 9.33 14.12 20.12
N GLY A 98 10.04 13.30 19.34
CA GLY A 98 10.49 11.96 19.73
C GLY A 98 9.41 10.87 19.70
N ALA A 99 8.21 11.16 19.18
CA ALA A 99 7.18 10.16 19.00
C ALA A 99 7.40 9.40 17.68
N ASP A 100 7.58 8.09 17.79
CA ASP A 100 7.63 7.13 16.69
C ASP A 100 6.38 6.24 16.75
N GLY A 101 5.61 6.16 15.66
CA GLY A 101 4.38 5.37 15.59
C GLY A 101 3.51 5.71 14.37
N PRO A 102 2.47 4.91 14.10
CA PRO A 102 1.57 5.15 12.96
C PRO A 102 0.84 6.49 13.12
N ARG A 103 0.70 7.22 12.03
CA ARG A 103 -0.08 8.46 12.01
C ARG A 103 -1.58 8.14 12.02
N PRO A 104 -2.37 8.82 12.87
CA PRO A 104 -3.81 8.58 12.93
C PRO A 104 -4.55 9.18 11.73
N TYR A 105 -5.69 8.58 11.39
CA TYR A 105 -6.56 9.02 10.32
C TYR A 105 -7.63 10.01 10.83
N PRO A 106 -8.06 10.96 10.00
CA PRO A 106 -9.30 11.70 10.20
C PRO A 106 -10.55 10.81 10.39
N PRO A 107 -11.65 11.32 10.98
CA PRO A 107 -12.82 10.49 11.36
C PRO A 107 -13.63 9.87 10.21
N GLN A 108 -13.29 10.15 8.95
CA GLN A 108 -13.97 9.61 7.76
C GLN A 108 -13.41 8.26 7.28
N TYR A 109 -12.39 7.73 7.95
CA TYR A 109 -11.78 6.44 7.63
C TYR A 109 -12.29 5.34 8.59
N LEU A 110 -12.39 4.09 8.10
CA LEU A 110 -12.95 2.98 8.87
C LEU A 110 -12.11 2.67 10.11
N TYR A 111 -10.79 2.81 9.98
CA TYR A 111 -9.82 2.63 11.05
C TYR A 111 -9.27 3.97 11.54
N PRO A 112 -9.12 4.17 12.86
CA PRO A 112 -8.60 5.43 13.41
C PRO A 112 -7.08 5.58 13.25
N SER A 113 -6.33 4.50 13.02
CA SER A 113 -4.91 4.50 12.68
C SER A 113 -4.51 3.28 11.85
N LEU A 114 -3.28 3.27 11.32
CA LEU A 114 -2.77 2.17 10.48
C LEU A 114 -2.71 0.83 11.23
N ASP A 115 -2.39 0.83 12.52
CA ASP A 115 -2.27 -0.39 13.34
C ASP A 115 -3.64 -0.99 13.70
N ASP A 116 -4.74 -0.27 13.47
CA ASP A 116 -6.09 -0.75 13.75
C ASP A 116 -6.68 -1.60 12.60
N VAL A 117 -6.03 -1.64 11.43
CA VAL A 117 -6.48 -2.42 10.28
C VAL A 117 -6.50 -3.91 10.62
N SER A 118 -7.68 -4.54 10.61
CA SER A 118 -7.86 -5.95 10.99
C SER A 118 -7.84 -6.88 9.77
N VAL A 119 -6.75 -7.60 9.58
CA VAL A 119 -6.58 -8.58 8.49
C VAL A 119 -7.02 -10.02 8.83
N THR A 120 -7.34 -10.32 10.09
CA THR A 120 -7.55 -11.72 10.54
C THR A 120 -8.97 -12.26 10.38
N SER A 121 -10.00 -11.41 10.39
CA SER A 121 -11.41 -11.84 10.35
C SER A 121 -11.84 -12.38 8.98
N TYR A 122 -11.11 -12.04 7.92
CA TYR A 122 -11.42 -12.33 6.52
C TYR A 122 -11.14 -13.78 6.08
N ARG A 123 -10.25 -14.53 6.75
CA ARG A 123 -9.85 -15.88 6.32
C ARG A 123 -10.92 -16.98 6.51
N HIS A 124 -12.18 -16.65 6.76
CA HIS A 124 -13.27 -17.62 6.93
C HIS A 124 -14.12 -17.84 5.67
N PHE A 125 -13.69 -17.35 4.50
CA PHE A 125 -14.44 -17.44 3.24
C PHE A 125 -13.83 -18.42 2.22
N TYR A 126 -13.18 -19.49 2.71
CA TYR A 126 -12.67 -20.55 1.84
C TYR A 126 -13.82 -21.37 1.23
N PRO A 127 -13.69 -21.80 -0.04
CA PRO A 127 -14.56 -22.81 -0.62
C PRO A 127 -14.42 -24.12 0.15
N LEU A 128 -15.50 -24.91 0.20
CA LEU A 128 -15.53 -26.19 0.92
C LEU A 128 -14.44 -27.18 0.48
N GLU A 129 -13.98 -27.10 -0.76
CA GLU A 129 -12.91 -27.97 -1.28
C GLU A 129 -11.48 -27.57 -0.85
N LEU A 130 -11.32 -26.38 -0.27
CA LEU A 130 -10.07 -25.82 0.26
C LEU A 130 -10.10 -25.71 1.80
N ASP A 131 -11.21 -26.11 2.43
CA ASP A 131 -11.36 -26.08 3.87
C ASP A 131 -11.75 -27.47 4.39
N SER A 132 -10.87 -28.04 5.22
CA SER A 132 -11.09 -29.34 5.83
C SER A 132 -10.73 -29.28 7.31
N PRO A 133 -11.68 -29.52 8.24
CA PRO A 133 -11.38 -29.49 9.66
C PRO A 133 -10.39 -30.60 10.07
N ALA A 134 -10.20 -31.61 9.22
CA ALA A 134 -9.27 -32.71 9.46
C ALA A 134 -7.88 -32.46 8.87
N ILE A 135 -7.75 -31.63 7.84
CA ILE A 135 -6.49 -31.40 7.12
C ILE A 135 -6.28 -29.90 6.99
N GLN A 136 -5.24 -29.37 7.63
CA GLN A 136 -4.93 -27.94 7.62
C GLN A 136 -3.54 -27.73 7.02
N PHE A 137 -3.45 -26.95 5.95
CA PHE A 137 -2.18 -26.62 5.30
C PHE A 137 -1.48 -25.45 6.01
N ASP A 138 -0.16 -25.38 5.86
CA ASP A 138 0.59 -24.15 6.01
C ASP A 138 0.47 -23.32 4.72
N HIS A 139 0.06 -22.07 4.85
CA HIS A 139 -0.20 -21.17 3.72
C HIS A 139 0.93 -20.17 3.50
N SER A 140 2.07 -20.30 4.21
CA SER A 140 3.18 -19.36 4.13
C SER A 140 3.97 -19.42 2.82
N HIS A 141 3.87 -20.53 2.07
CA HIS A 141 4.55 -20.74 0.80
C HIS A 141 3.62 -21.43 -0.21
N THR A 142 3.13 -20.66 -1.18
CA THR A 142 2.19 -21.09 -2.22
C THR A 142 2.62 -20.73 -3.65
N MET A 143 3.71 -19.97 -3.80
CA MET A 143 4.26 -19.56 -5.08
C MET A 143 5.61 -20.24 -5.30
N PHE A 144 5.76 -21.00 -6.39
CA PHE A 144 6.93 -21.84 -6.64
C PHE A 144 7.57 -21.59 -8.03
N PRO A 145 8.87 -21.83 -8.19
CA PRO A 145 9.51 -21.85 -9.50
C PRO A 145 9.10 -23.09 -10.29
N SER A 146 8.76 -22.91 -11.57
CA SER A 146 8.54 -24.03 -12.48
C SER A 146 9.85 -24.80 -12.70
N GLY A 147 9.77 -26.12 -12.83
CA GLY A 147 10.94 -27.01 -12.93
C GLY A 147 11.72 -27.19 -11.63
N GLY A 148 11.29 -26.55 -10.54
CA GLY A 148 11.90 -26.62 -9.22
C GLY A 148 11.29 -27.68 -8.30
N GLU A 149 11.78 -27.71 -7.08
CA GLU A 149 11.22 -28.46 -5.96
C GLU A 149 10.66 -27.50 -4.92
N GLY A 150 9.53 -27.86 -4.32
CA GLY A 150 8.89 -27.13 -3.24
C GLY A 150 8.47 -28.09 -2.13
N GLU A 151 8.30 -27.59 -0.92
CA GLU A 151 7.79 -28.37 0.20
C GLU A 151 6.46 -27.79 0.64
N ILE A 152 5.44 -28.63 0.78
CA ILE A 152 4.20 -28.25 1.45
C ILE A 152 4.21 -28.82 2.86
N ASN A 153 3.71 -28.04 3.81
CA ASN A 153 3.54 -28.46 5.19
C ASN A 153 2.04 -28.52 5.49
N PHE A 154 1.62 -29.54 6.22
CA PHE A 154 0.23 -29.68 6.61
C PHE A 154 0.11 -30.45 7.93
N SER A 155 -1.08 -30.41 8.51
CA SER A 155 -1.42 -31.20 9.67
C SER A 155 -2.69 -31.99 9.44
N VAL A 156 -2.72 -33.21 9.98
CA VAL A 156 -3.87 -34.11 9.92
C VAL A 156 -4.34 -34.40 11.34
N SER A 157 -5.62 -34.19 11.59
CA SER A 157 -6.26 -34.54 12.86
C SER A 157 -7.64 -35.15 12.59
N ASN A 158 -8.06 -36.08 13.44
CA ASN A 158 -9.41 -36.60 13.36
C ASN A 158 -10.36 -35.64 14.09
N SER A 159 -11.05 -34.80 13.33
CA SER A 159 -12.05 -33.85 13.84
C SER A 159 -13.40 -34.52 14.21
N GLY A 160 -13.55 -35.81 13.92
CA GLY A 160 -14.73 -36.61 14.18
C GLY A 160 -14.89 -37.07 15.63
N LEU A 161 -16.02 -37.76 15.89
CA LEU A 161 -16.37 -38.29 17.21
C LEU A 161 -15.88 -39.72 17.47
N LYS A 162 -15.43 -40.43 16.42
CA LYS A 162 -14.95 -41.81 16.50
C LYS A 162 -13.49 -41.86 16.06
N PRO A 163 -12.63 -42.66 16.73
CA PRO A 163 -11.26 -42.86 16.27
C PRO A 163 -11.20 -43.39 14.84
N TRP A 164 -10.16 -43.00 14.11
CA TRP A 164 -9.83 -43.56 12.81
C TRP A 164 -8.69 -44.56 13.00
N HIS A 165 -8.84 -45.77 12.47
CA HIS A 165 -7.86 -46.84 12.67
C HIS A 165 -7.22 -47.29 11.37
N GLY A 166 -5.91 -47.53 11.41
CA GLY A 166 -5.13 -48.02 10.27
C GLY A 166 -5.18 -47.12 9.03
N VAL A 167 -5.35 -45.80 9.19
CA VAL A 167 -5.48 -44.87 8.07
C VAL A 167 -4.17 -44.69 7.31
N SER A 168 -4.29 -44.26 6.06
CA SER A 168 -3.17 -43.83 5.23
C SER A 168 -3.35 -42.38 4.79
N ILE A 169 -2.23 -41.67 4.65
CA ILE A 169 -2.18 -40.29 4.19
C ILE A 169 -1.46 -40.29 2.85
N ARG A 170 -2.13 -39.81 1.81
CA ARG A 170 -1.54 -39.61 0.47
C ARG A 170 -1.58 -38.16 0.09
N THR A 171 -0.55 -37.73 -0.62
CA THR A 171 -0.49 -36.41 -1.25
C THR A 171 -0.40 -36.57 -2.76
N ARG A 172 -1.11 -35.73 -3.52
CA ARG A 172 -1.02 -35.67 -4.98
C ARG A 172 -0.70 -34.25 -5.42
N LEU A 173 0.13 -34.11 -6.43
CA LEU A 173 0.28 -32.86 -7.17
C LEU A 173 -0.52 -32.98 -8.45
N LEU A 174 -1.50 -32.11 -8.64
CA LEU A 174 -2.33 -32.02 -9.83
C LEU A 174 -1.88 -30.82 -10.67
N ALA A 175 -1.73 -31.02 -11.97
CA ALA A 175 -1.44 -30.00 -12.95
C ALA A 175 -2.64 -29.06 -13.18
N PRO A 176 -2.45 -27.92 -13.86
CA PRO A 176 -3.53 -26.97 -14.14
C PRO A 176 -4.71 -27.55 -14.91
N ASP A 177 -4.49 -28.61 -15.71
CA ASP A 177 -5.54 -29.34 -16.43
C ASP A 177 -6.22 -30.44 -15.58
N GLY A 178 -5.84 -30.59 -14.32
CA GLY A 178 -6.32 -31.60 -13.38
C GLY A 178 -5.62 -32.96 -13.49
N SER A 179 -4.66 -33.12 -14.40
CA SER A 179 -3.91 -34.37 -14.51
C SER A 179 -2.96 -34.58 -13.33
N GLU A 180 -2.77 -35.83 -12.90
CA GLU A 180 -1.86 -36.16 -11.81
C GLU A 180 -0.41 -36.09 -12.29
N VAL A 181 0.39 -35.24 -11.63
CA VAL A 181 1.83 -35.10 -11.88
C VAL A 181 2.62 -36.07 -11.02
N SER A 182 2.25 -36.20 -9.75
CA SER A 182 2.88 -37.12 -8.81
C SER A 182 1.93 -37.48 -7.67
N SER A 183 2.21 -38.62 -7.04
CA SER A 183 1.47 -39.14 -5.90
C SER A 183 2.44 -39.78 -4.92
N ASN A 184 2.34 -39.42 -3.63
CA ASN A 184 3.22 -39.89 -2.58
C ASN A 184 2.39 -40.45 -1.42
N LEU A 185 2.80 -41.61 -0.90
CA LEU A 185 2.30 -42.14 0.37
C LEU A 185 3.13 -41.51 1.49
N VAL A 186 2.50 -40.68 2.31
CA VAL A 186 3.17 -39.95 3.41
C VAL A 186 3.25 -40.82 4.65
N ALA A 187 2.13 -41.46 5.00
CA ALA A 187 2.04 -42.34 6.14
C ALA A 187 1.00 -43.45 5.90
N GLN A 188 1.16 -44.58 6.60
CA GLN A 188 0.26 -45.72 6.50
C GLN A 188 0.14 -46.45 7.84
N GLY A 189 -1.05 -46.97 8.13
CA GLY A 189 -1.30 -47.75 9.34
C GLY A 189 -1.39 -46.89 10.60
N LEU A 190 -1.83 -45.65 10.46
CA LEU A 190 -1.94 -44.70 11.58
C LEU A 190 -3.27 -44.86 12.32
N ASP A 191 -3.23 -44.73 13.64
CA ASP A 191 -4.43 -44.59 14.46
C ASP A 191 -4.55 -43.14 14.93
N LEU A 192 -5.66 -42.48 14.57
CA LEU A 192 -5.95 -41.09 14.94
C LEU A 192 -7.16 -41.03 15.87
N GLU A 193 -6.91 -40.71 17.14
CA GLU A 193 -7.94 -40.58 18.17
C GLU A 193 -8.97 -39.50 17.84
N ALA A 194 -10.22 -39.71 18.28
CA ALA A 194 -11.29 -38.74 18.11
C ALA A 194 -10.94 -37.40 18.77
N ARG A 195 -11.00 -36.31 18.01
CA ARG A 195 -10.56 -34.96 18.44
C ARG A 195 -9.13 -34.94 18.99
N GLY A 196 -8.28 -35.81 18.44
CA GLY A 196 -6.88 -35.94 18.81
C GLY A 196 -6.03 -34.72 18.41
N SER A 197 -4.79 -34.70 18.89
CA SER A 197 -3.83 -33.66 18.51
C SER A 197 -3.42 -33.79 17.03
N PRO A 198 -3.17 -32.69 16.31
CA PRO A 198 -2.74 -32.76 14.91
C PRO A 198 -1.37 -33.42 14.74
N LEU A 199 -1.28 -34.38 13.83
CA LEU A 199 -0.05 -34.92 13.29
C LEU A 199 0.47 -33.95 12.22
N LYS A 200 1.70 -33.45 12.39
CA LYS A 200 2.33 -32.55 11.41
C LYS A 200 3.14 -33.36 10.42
N GLU A 201 2.95 -33.08 9.14
CA GLU A 201 3.60 -33.75 8.03
C GLU A 201 4.11 -32.72 7.00
N ALA A 202 5.09 -33.15 6.20
CA ALA A 202 5.64 -32.36 5.10
C ALA A 202 5.91 -33.27 3.91
N VAL A 203 5.69 -32.75 2.70
CA VAL A 203 6.03 -33.48 1.47
C VAL A 203 6.71 -32.56 0.48
N ARG A 204 7.78 -33.07 -0.13
CA ARG A 204 8.45 -32.41 -1.25
C ARG A 204 7.76 -32.77 -2.56
N LEU A 205 7.45 -31.74 -3.32
CA LEU A 205 6.80 -31.80 -4.61
C LEU A 205 7.78 -31.27 -5.66
N ARG A 206 7.79 -31.92 -6.83
CA ARG A 206 8.58 -31.46 -7.97
C ARG A 206 7.64 -30.89 -9.03
N PHE A 207 7.81 -29.62 -9.35
CA PHE A 207 7.00 -28.94 -10.37
C PHE A 207 7.59 -29.20 -11.75
N PRO A 208 6.77 -29.52 -12.76
CA PRO A 208 7.23 -29.57 -14.15
C PRO A 208 7.80 -28.21 -14.61
N PRO A 209 8.77 -28.18 -15.55
CA PRO A 209 9.26 -26.94 -16.13
C PRO A 209 8.18 -26.18 -16.92
N ALA A 210 7.19 -26.90 -17.44
CA ALA A 210 6.02 -26.37 -18.13
C ALA A 210 4.84 -27.35 -17.99
N PRO A 211 3.58 -26.87 -18.09
CA PRO A 211 3.21 -25.46 -18.20
C PRO A 211 3.36 -24.73 -16.84
N ALA A 212 3.61 -23.41 -16.90
CA ALA A 212 3.33 -22.54 -15.76
C ALA A 212 1.81 -22.53 -15.50
N GLY A 213 1.39 -22.35 -14.26
CA GLY A 213 -0.03 -22.41 -13.94
C GLY A 213 -0.34 -22.55 -12.46
N ILE A 214 -1.64 -22.70 -12.17
CA ILE A 214 -2.13 -23.06 -10.84
C ILE A 214 -2.18 -24.58 -10.74
N TYR A 215 -1.28 -25.13 -9.93
CA TYR A 215 -1.26 -26.52 -9.52
C TYR A 215 -2.09 -26.69 -8.24
N ARG A 216 -2.46 -27.92 -7.93
CA ARG A 216 -3.14 -28.25 -6.67
C ARG A 216 -2.38 -29.34 -5.93
N ALA A 217 -2.01 -29.07 -4.69
CA ALA A 217 -1.59 -30.10 -3.77
C ALA A 217 -2.81 -30.65 -3.04
N GLU A 218 -3.16 -31.90 -3.31
CA GLU A 218 -4.28 -32.59 -2.66
C GLU A 218 -3.75 -33.52 -1.58
N VAL A 219 -4.29 -33.44 -0.37
CA VAL A 219 -4.05 -34.40 0.71
C VAL A 219 -5.32 -35.22 0.91
N ARG A 220 -5.18 -36.54 0.95
CA ARG A 220 -6.27 -37.48 1.27
C ARG A 220 -5.90 -38.33 2.46
N VAL A 221 -6.87 -38.49 3.37
CA VAL A 221 -6.84 -39.50 4.43
C VAL A 221 -7.80 -40.61 4.03
N GLU A 222 -7.27 -41.82 3.88
CA GLU A 222 -8.01 -43.01 3.45
C GLU A 222 -8.01 -44.04 4.58
N ASP A 223 -9.15 -44.69 4.82
CA ASP A 223 -9.22 -45.80 5.77
C ASP A 223 -8.57 -47.08 5.23
N ALA A 224 -8.56 -48.14 6.04
CA ALA A 224 -7.98 -49.43 5.65
C ALA A 224 -8.70 -50.11 4.47
N SER A 225 -9.93 -49.71 4.14
CA SER A 225 -10.70 -50.19 2.98
C SER A 225 -10.44 -49.37 1.72
N GLY A 226 -9.79 -48.21 1.84
CA GLY A 226 -9.56 -47.25 0.78
C GLY A 226 -10.67 -46.19 0.65
N GLU A 227 -11.59 -46.11 1.62
CA GLU A 227 -12.60 -45.04 1.68
C GLU A 227 -11.94 -43.73 2.10
N VAL A 228 -12.22 -42.63 1.39
CA VAL A 228 -11.69 -41.30 1.71
C VAL A 228 -12.44 -40.72 2.90
N LEU A 229 -11.76 -40.59 4.03
CA LEU A 229 -12.28 -40.01 5.27
C LEU A 229 -12.20 -38.48 5.27
N ALA A 230 -11.16 -37.93 4.65
CA ALA A 230 -10.96 -36.50 4.52
C ALA A 230 -10.14 -36.17 3.26
N VAL A 231 -10.44 -35.03 2.65
CA VAL A 231 -9.66 -34.43 1.57
C VAL A 231 -9.51 -32.94 1.83
N ASN A 232 -8.36 -32.38 1.43
CA ASN A 232 -8.20 -30.94 1.30
C ASN A 232 -7.24 -30.62 0.16
N ASN A 233 -7.35 -29.42 -0.41
CA ASN A 233 -6.47 -28.94 -1.48
C ASN A 233 -5.83 -27.60 -1.12
N LEU A 234 -4.61 -27.39 -1.62
CA LEU A 234 -3.90 -26.12 -1.59
C LEU A 234 -3.59 -25.68 -3.03
N GLU A 235 -3.96 -24.46 -3.39
CA GLU A 235 -3.62 -23.88 -4.70
C GLU A 235 -2.19 -23.34 -4.71
N LEU A 236 -1.40 -23.78 -5.70
CA LEU A 236 0.02 -23.48 -5.83
C LEU A 236 0.31 -22.80 -7.17
N GLY A 237 0.81 -21.57 -7.17
CA GLY A 237 1.22 -20.88 -8.40
C GLY A 237 2.64 -21.26 -8.80
N ALA A 238 2.82 -21.97 -9.92
CA ALA A 238 4.14 -22.35 -10.42
C ALA A 238 4.51 -21.56 -11.68
N ASN A 239 5.62 -20.81 -11.65
CA ASN A 239 6.01 -19.89 -12.73
C ASN A 239 7.53 -19.90 -12.96
N PRO A 240 8.03 -19.53 -14.15
CA PRO A 240 9.42 -19.11 -14.29
C PRO A 240 9.65 -17.84 -13.44
N LEU A 241 10.62 -17.89 -12.53
CA LEU A 241 10.92 -16.78 -11.62
C LEU A 241 12.30 -16.17 -11.92
N PRO A 242 12.44 -14.84 -11.81
CA PRO A 242 13.73 -14.17 -11.99
C PRO A 242 14.64 -14.35 -10.77
N ARG A 243 15.92 -14.03 -10.92
CA ARG A 243 16.92 -14.11 -9.84
C ARG A 243 17.03 -12.83 -9.02
N SER A 244 16.55 -11.70 -9.53
CA SER A 244 16.51 -10.42 -8.80
C SER A 244 15.56 -9.44 -9.48
N ILE A 245 14.92 -8.61 -8.67
CA ILE A 245 13.84 -7.72 -9.10
C ILE A 245 14.09 -6.31 -8.55
N LEU A 246 13.83 -5.31 -9.38
CA LEU A 246 13.76 -3.90 -8.98
C LEU A 246 12.46 -3.29 -9.49
N VAL A 247 11.62 -2.80 -8.58
CA VAL A 247 10.34 -2.19 -8.89
C VAL A 247 10.44 -0.68 -8.73
N PHE A 248 10.07 0.07 -9.77
CA PHE A 248 9.98 1.53 -9.73
C PHE A 248 8.52 1.98 -9.75
N CYS A 249 8.11 2.62 -8.66
CA CYS A 249 6.76 3.13 -8.48
C CYS A 249 6.75 4.65 -8.66
N ALA A 250 5.67 5.19 -9.23
CA ALA A 250 5.50 6.64 -9.26
C ALA A 250 5.07 7.12 -7.86
N HIS A 251 4.06 6.48 -7.28
CA HIS A 251 3.47 6.80 -5.99
C HIS A 251 3.42 5.59 -5.05
N GLU A 252 3.22 5.90 -3.77
CA GLU A 252 2.93 4.97 -2.69
C GLU A 252 1.55 4.32 -2.82
N ASP A 253 1.49 3.15 -3.46
CA ASP A 253 0.32 2.28 -3.74
C ASP A 253 0.46 1.55 -5.07
N ASP A 254 1.29 2.07 -5.97
CA ASP A 254 1.51 1.51 -7.31
C ASP A 254 2.03 0.06 -7.28
N GLU A 255 2.77 -0.34 -6.24
CA GLU A 255 3.27 -1.71 -6.12
C GLU A 255 2.15 -2.75 -5.97
N GLY A 256 0.92 -2.32 -5.67
CA GLY A 256 -0.27 -3.17 -5.68
C GLY A 256 -0.52 -3.86 -7.04
N ALA A 257 0.02 -3.32 -8.13
CA ALA A 257 -0.01 -3.95 -9.46
C ALA A 257 0.87 -5.22 -9.56
N HIS A 258 1.78 -5.42 -8.60
CA HIS A 258 2.82 -6.45 -8.62
C HIS A 258 2.70 -7.47 -7.47
N ALA A 259 1.60 -7.47 -6.72
CA ALA A 259 1.49 -8.27 -5.49
C ALA A 259 1.79 -9.77 -5.69
N GLY A 260 1.45 -10.34 -6.85
CA GLY A 260 1.77 -11.72 -7.21
C GLY A 260 3.27 -11.99 -7.29
N ILE A 261 4.00 -11.18 -8.06
CA ILE A 261 5.45 -11.32 -8.17
C ILE A 261 6.16 -10.98 -6.85
N ILE A 262 5.62 -10.03 -6.06
CA ILE A 262 6.14 -9.72 -4.72
C ILE A 262 6.09 -10.96 -3.83
N ARG A 263 4.94 -11.65 -3.80
CA ARG A 263 4.78 -12.87 -3.01
C ARG A 263 5.64 -14.02 -3.50
N ALA A 264 5.74 -14.22 -4.81
CA ALA A 264 6.68 -15.20 -5.34
C ALA A 264 8.12 -14.90 -4.95
N ALA A 265 8.54 -13.63 -4.97
CA ALA A 265 9.89 -13.26 -4.60
C ALA A 265 10.18 -13.49 -3.11
N VAL A 266 9.26 -13.06 -2.23
CA VAL A 266 9.39 -13.24 -0.78
C VAL A 266 9.43 -14.72 -0.39
N GLU A 267 8.51 -15.52 -0.92
CA GLU A 267 8.40 -16.94 -0.59
C GLU A 267 9.60 -17.77 -1.08
N ASN A 268 10.26 -17.30 -2.14
CA ASN A 268 11.44 -17.96 -2.72
C ASN A 268 12.77 -17.28 -2.40
N HIS A 269 12.77 -16.31 -1.49
CA HIS A 269 13.97 -15.53 -1.11
C HIS A 269 14.70 -14.89 -2.31
N ILE A 270 13.95 -14.46 -3.33
CA ILE A 270 14.47 -13.70 -4.47
C ILE A 270 14.63 -12.25 -4.02
N PRO A 271 15.82 -11.63 -4.18
CA PRO A 271 16.02 -10.22 -3.88
C PRO A 271 15.06 -9.34 -4.68
N ILE A 272 14.24 -8.57 -3.98
CA ILE A 272 13.29 -7.61 -4.55
C ILE A 272 13.43 -6.28 -3.82
N HIS A 273 13.55 -5.18 -4.56
CA HIS A 273 13.67 -3.84 -4.00
C HIS A 273 12.70 -2.89 -4.68
N PHE A 274 12.24 -1.88 -3.94
CA PHE A 274 11.25 -0.90 -4.39
C PHE A 274 11.82 0.50 -4.31
N VAL A 275 11.63 1.27 -5.38
CA VAL A 275 12.05 2.67 -5.45
C VAL A 275 10.85 3.51 -5.86
N TYR A 276 10.42 4.40 -4.97
CA TYR A 276 9.31 5.33 -5.19
C TYR A 276 9.85 6.69 -5.60
N PHE A 277 9.47 7.17 -6.78
CA PHE A 277 9.93 8.47 -7.28
C PHE A 277 9.30 9.62 -6.51
N THR A 278 7.97 9.64 -6.40
CA THR A 278 7.27 10.68 -5.65
C THR A 278 7.02 10.26 -4.21
N SER A 279 6.57 11.22 -3.39
CA SER A 279 6.10 10.94 -2.03
C SER A 279 4.59 11.06 -1.85
N GLY A 280 3.81 11.10 -2.94
CA GLY A 280 2.35 11.04 -2.88
C GLY A 280 1.68 12.20 -2.13
N ASP A 281 2.36 13.32 -1.98
CA ASP A 281 2.00 14.45 -1.12
C ASP A 281 0.80 15.29 -1.60
N ALA A 282 0.27 15.01 -2.79
CA ALA A 282 -0.84 15.74 -3.39
C ALA A 282 -2.13 14.91 -3.46
N GLY A 283 -2.08 13.72 -4.07
CA GLY A 283 -3.24 12.89 -4.37
C GLY A 283 -4.05 12.55 -3.12
N SER A 284 -5.30 13.02 -3.05
CA SER A 284 -6.21 12.85 -1.89
C SER A 284 -5.80 13.58 -0.61
N CYS A 285 -4.75 14.42 -0.62
CA CYS A 285 -4.37 15.23 0.55
C CYS A 285 -5.55 16.10 1.01
N ASP A 286 -6.25 16.73 0.08
CA ASP A 286 -7.41 17.57 0.38
C ASP A 286 -8.58 16.79 1.00
N ARG A 287 -8.78 15.54 0.58
CA ARG A 287 -9.77 14.63 1.17
C ARG A 287 -9.39 14.25 2.60
N TYR A 288 -8.11 13.98 2.85
CA TYR A 288 -7.62 13.65 4.17
C TYR A 288 -7.80 14.84 5.12
N TYR A 289 -7.32 16.03 4.74
CA TYR A 289 -7.43 17.23 5.56
C TYR A 289 -8.81 17.90 5.55
N GLN A 290 -9.70 17.51 4.63
CA GLN A 290 -11.02 18.11 4.40
C GLN A 290 -10.96 19.59 3.96
N HIS A 291 -9.87 19.98 3.31
CA HIS A 291 -9.66 21.28 2.65
C HIS A 291 -8.39 21.21 1.78
N SER A 292 -8.19 22.17 0.89
CA SER A 292 -6.92 22.29 0.14
C SER A 292 -5.73 22.34 1.09
N CYS A 293 -4.76 21.45 0.87
CA CYS A 293 -3.55 21.35 1.67
C CYS A 293 -2.61 22.53 1.43
N GLY A 294 -2.01 23.03 2.51
CA GLY A 294 -0.81 23.85 2.45
C GLY A 294 0.49 23.02 2.52
N PRO A 295 1.67 23.66 2.40
CA PRO A 295 2.96 22.95 2.36
C PRO A 295 3.25 22.00 3.52
N ALA A 296 2.96 22.42 4.76
CA ALA A 296 3.18 21.56 5.92
C ALA A 296 2.24 20.33 5.93
N GLU A 297 1.03 20.49 5.40
CA GLU A 297 0.02 19.43 5.34
C GLU A 297 0.35 18.42 4.24
N ALA A 298 0.79 18.89 3.07
CA ALA A 298 1.28 18.05 1.99
C ALA A 298 2.55 17.27 2.39
N LEU A 299 3.52 17.95 3.03
CA LEU A 299 4.69 17.29 3.60
C LEU A 299 4.29 16.19 4.59
N ASN A 300 3.35 16.48 5.48
CA ASN A 300 2.86 15.51 6.44
C ASN A 300 2.12 14.35 5.73
N PHE A 301 1.32 14.66 4.71
CA PHE A 301 0.58 13.67 3.94
C PHE A 301 1.49 12.70 3.20
N GLY A 302 2.54 13.18 2.53
CA GLY A 302 3.48 12.29 1.87
C GLY A 302 4.22 11.38 2.84
N ALA A 303 4.57 11.88 4.03
CA ALA A 303 5.14 11.03 5.07
C ALA A 303 4.17 9.97 5.63
N ILE A 304 2.85 10.21 5.59
CA ILE A 304 1.84 9.18 5.90
C ILE A 304 1.85 8.10 4.84
N ARG A 305 1.83 8.48 3.55
CA ARG A 305 1.82 7.52 2.45
C ARG A 305 3.06 6.63 2.41
N MET A 306 4.24 7.18 2.70
CA MET A 306 5.46 6.37 2.88
C MET A 306 5.35 5.36 4.05
N GLN A 307 4.54 5.63 5.08
CA GLN A 307 4.27 4.67 6.15
C GLN A 307 3.26 3.60 5.71
N GLU A 308 2.20 3.99 5.01
CA GLU A 308 1.22 3.07 4.42
C GLU A 308 1.89 2.06 3.49
N THR A 309 2.77 2.51 2.61
CA THR A 309 3.55 1.63 1.73
C THR A 309 4.40 0.63 2.50
N ARG A 310 5.11 1.08 3.54
CA ARG A 310 5.92 0.18 4.35
C ARG A 310 5.08 -0.86 5.09
N ALA A 311 3.89 -0.50 5.55
CA ALA A 311 2.98 -1.44 6.18
C ALA A 311 2.38 -2.43 5.16
N SER A 312 1.96 -1.95 3.99
CA SER A 312 1.42 -2.77 2.90
C SER A 312 2.45 -3.80 2.41
N LEU A 313 3.66 -3.35 2.09
CA LEU A 313 4.77 -4.22 1.68
C LEU A 313 5.24 -5.13 2.83
N GLY A 314 5.25 -4.65 4.06
CA GLY A 314 5.52 -5.45 5.25
C GLY A 314 4.52 -6.59 5.44
N HIS A 315 3.23 -6.34 5.17
CA HIS A 315 2.18 -7.37 5.16
C HIS A 315 2.41 -8.41 4.06
N LEU A 316 2.94 -7.99 2.91
CA LEU A 316 3.40 -8.89 1.85
C LEU A 316 4.77 -9.53 2.14
N GLY A 317 5.36 -9.30 3.31
CA GLY A 317 6.62 -9.91 3.77
C GLY A 317 7.90 -9.29 3.21
N VAL A 318 7.82 -8.09 2.64
CA VAL A 318 9.00 -7.32 2.18
C VAL A 318 9.59 -6.55 3.36
N SER A 319 10.92 -6.56 3.46
CA SER A 319 11.62 -5.88 4.55
C SER A 319 11.71 -4.37 4.33
N ARG A 320 11.77 -3.59 5.42
CA ARG A 320 11.76 -2.12 5.36
C ARG A 320 13.00 -1.56 4.65
N GLU A 321 14.15 -2.23 4.77
CA GLU A 321 15.40 -1.88 4.12
C GLU A 321 15.40 -2.08 2.61
N ASP A 322 14.39 -2.76 2.07
CA ASP A 322 14.22 -2.97 0.62
C ASP A 322 13.28 -1.93 -0.01
N ILE A 323 12.82 -0.94 0.77
CA ILE A 323 11.85 0.09 0.37
C ILE A 323 12.49 1.47 0.43
N TYR A 324 12.66 2.10 -0.73
CA TYR A 324 13.37 3.36 -0.91
C TYR A 324 12.49 4.45 -1.49
N PHE A 325 12.57 5.66 -0.94
CA PHE A 325 11.82 6.84 -1.40
C PHE A 325 12.78 7.92 -1.90
N LEU A 326 12.46 8.56 -3.02
CA LEU A 326 13.23 9.67 -3.61
C LEU A 326 12.65 11.05 -3.28
N GLY A 327 11.35 11.13 -2.98
CA GLY A 327 10.71 12.35 -2.48
C GLY A 327 10.46 13.44 -3.52
N LEU A 328 10.28 13.09 -4.80
CA LEU A 328 9.80 14.03 -5.81
C LEU A 328 8.35 14.44 -5.50
N PRO A 329 7.91 15.64 -5.95
CA PRO A 329 6.55 16.10 -5.71
C PRO A 329 5.54 15.30 -6.57
N ASP A 330 4.47 14.84 -5.93
CA ASP A 330 3.31 14.25 -6.61
C ASP A 330 2.66 15.30 -7.54
N GLY A 331 2.40 14.92 -8.81
CA GLY A 331 1.95 15.82 -9.88
C GLY A 331 3.04 16.64 -10.56
N GLY A 332 4.28 16.63 -10.06
CA GLY A 332 5.37 17.46 -10.56
C GLY A 332 6.32 16.80 -11.55
N SER A 333 6.19 15.49 -11.81
CA SER A 333 7.22 14.76 -12.58
C SER A 333 7.36 15.26 -14.01
N ALA A 334 6.27 15.64 -14.69
CA ALA A 334 6.37 16.17 -16.05
C ALA A 334 7.07 17.54 -16.14
N GLU A 335 6.86 18.43 -15.15
CA GLU A 335 7.58 19.70 -15.07
C GLU A 335 9.08 19.44 -14.87
N ILE A 336 9.41 18.51 -13.97
CA ILE A 336 10.77 18.03 -13.73
C ILE A 336 11.37 17.48 -15.01
N TRP A 337 10.61 16.67 -15.74
CA TRP A 337 11.03 16.09 -16.98
C TRP A 337 11.28 17.19 -18.01
N TYR A 338 10.26 17.90 -18.50
CA TYR A 338 10.41 18.77 -19.66
C TYR A 338 11.17 20.07 -19.40
N ASN A 339 10.95 20.71 -18.26
CA ASN A 339 11.35 22.11 -18.03
C ASN A 339 12.52 22.25 -17.05
N HIS A 340 12.71 21.30 -16.14
CA HIS A 340 13.72 21.36 -15.08
C HIS A 340 14.76 20.24 -15.20
N ILE A 341 15.53 20.27 -16.30
CA ILE A 341 16.48 19.20 -16.62
C ILE A 341 17.65 19.17 -15.62
N LYS A 342 18.23 20.34 -15.31
CA LYS A 342 19.49 20.46 -14.56
C LYS A 342 19.24 20.75 -13.07
N PRO A 343 20.05 20.20 -12.14
CA PRO A 343 19.98 20.50 -10.72
C PRO A 343 20.18 21.99 -10.37
N SER A 344 20.81 22.76 -11.26
CA SER A 344 20.99 24.21 -11.10
C SER A 344 19.71 25.03 -11.33
N SER A 345 18.64 24.40 -11.81
CA SER A 345 17.34 25.03 -12.07
C SER A 345 16.21 24.05 -11.68
N PRO A 346 16.12 23.66 -10.40
CA PRO A 346 15.13 22.69 -9.95
C PRO A 346 13.70 23.23 -10.09
N TYR A 347 12.74 22.33 -10.20
CA TYR A 347 11.31 22.63 -10.18
C TYR A 347 10.90 23.09 -8.78
N LEU A 348 10.21 24.23 -8.66
CA LEU A 348 9.60 24.64 -7.40
C LEU A 348 8.21 24.02 -7.27
N SER A 349 8.08 23.00 -6.42
CA SER A 349 6.77 22.41 -6.11
C SER A 349 5.90 23.44 -5.42
N VAL A 350 4.77 23.76 -6.03
CA VAL A 350 3.80 24.72 -5.48
C VAL A 350 3.20 24.19 -4.18
N LEU A 351 2.89 22.90 -4.14
CA LEU A 351 2.22 22.30 -2.99
C LEU A 351 3.16 22.17 -1.80
N LEU A 352 4.40 21.71 -2.01
CA LEU A 352 5.41 21.57 -0.96
C LEU A 352 6.15 22.88 -0.63
N ALA A 353 6.01 23.92 -1.46
CA ALA A 353 6.80 25.15 -1.39
C ALA A 353 8.32 24.90 -1.28
N SER A 354 8.80 23.87 -1.98
CA SER A 354 10.19 23.42 -1.98
C SER A 354 10.63 23.04 -3.38
N ASP A 355 11.90 23.24 -3.68
CA ASP A 355 12.55 22.79 -4.92
C ASP A 355 13.50 21.60 -4.70
N HIS A 356 13.51 21.05 -3.49
CA HIS A 356 14.24 19.87 -3.06
C HIS A 356 13.37 18.95 -2.22
N ALA A 357 13.70 17.66 -2.21
CA ALA A 357 12.99 16.63 -1.44
C ALA A 357 13.10 16.90 0.08
N PRO A 358 11.99 17.26 0.77
CA PRO A 358 12.01 17.77 2.14
C PRO A 358 11.88 16.68 3.22
N TYR A 359 11.84 15.40 2.85
CA TYR A 359 11.53 14.32 3.76
C TYR A 359 12.77 13.75 4.47
N GLU A 360 12.57 13.28 5.69
CA GLU A 360 13.55 12.48 6.42
C GLU A 360 13.52 11.02 5.97
N GLY A 361 14.67 10.33 6.07
CA GLY A 361 14.75 8.89 5.75
C GLY A 361 14.62 8.55 4.26
N LEU A 362 14.78 9.54 3.37
CA LEU A 362 14.90 9.32 1.93
C LEU A 362 16.18 8.54 1.60
N ALA A 363 16.16 7.86 0.46
CA ALA A 363 17.33 7.16 -0.08
C ALA A 363 18.54 8.08 -0.24
N ARG A 364 18.29 9.32 -0.67
CA ARG A 364 19.24 10.42 -0.62
C ARG A 364 18.51 11.67 -0.11
N PRO A 365 19.02 12.33 0.94
CA PRO A 365 18.37 13.52 1.46
C PRO A 365 18.55 14.72 0.51
N ASN A 366 17.56 15.63 0.51
CA ASN A 366 17.64 16.93 -0.14
C ASN A 366 18.01 16.87 -1.63
N ILE A 367 17.39 15.95 -2.38
CA ILE A 367 17.60 15.84 -3.83
C ILE A 367 16.89 17.00 -4.53
N PRO A 368 17.55 17.76 -5.43
CA PRO A 368 16.89 18.79 -6.22
C PRO A 368 15.89 18.18 -7.20
N TYR A 369 14.73 18.82 -7.33
CA TYR A 369 13.66 18.42 -8.25
C TYR A 369 14.05 18.69 -9.71
N ALA A 370 14.92 17.85 -10.24
CA ALA A 370 15.47 17.96 -11.58
C ALA A 370 15.59 16.58 -12.27
N ARG A 371 15.42 16.56 -13.59
CA ARG A 371 15.46 15.31 -14.39
C ARG A 371 16.77 14.54 -14.16
N GLU A 372 17.90 15.22 -14.25
CA GLU A 372 19.22 14.60 -14.06
C GLU A 372 19.39 13.97 -12.68
N SER A 373 18.79 14.55 -11.64
CA SER A 373 18.81 14.00 -10.28
C SER A 373 18.03 12.68 -10.19
N ALA A 374 16.80 12.67 -10.71
CA ALA A 374 15.92 11.50 -10.70
C ALA A 374 16.52 10.35 -11.52
N VAL A 375 16.97 10.63 -12.74
CA VAL A 375 17.64 9.66 -13.62
C VAL A 375 18.94 9.16 -12.97
N GLY A 376 19.73 10.05 -12.37
CA GLY A 376 20.97 9.69 -11.68
C GLY A 376 20.75 8.69 -10.55
N LEU A 377 19.70 8.88 -9.75
CA LEU A 377 19.33 7.95 -8.68
C LEU A 377 18.81 6.62 -9.20
N ALA A 378 17.97 6.62 -10.24
CA ALA A 378 17.53 5.38 -10.89
C ALA A 378 18.75 4.58 -11.40
N LYS A 379 19.75 5.24 -12.00
CA LYS A 379 21.01 4.59 -12.39
C LYS A 379 21.78 4.04 -11.19
N GLU A 380 21.84 4.78 -10.09
CA GLU A 380 22.49 4.34 -8.85
C GLU A 380 21.85 3.04 -8.32
N PHE A 381 20.51 2.99 -8.27
CA PHE A 381 19.77 1.81 -7.83
C PHE A 381 19.91 0.61 -8.77
N ILE A 382 19.80 0.82 -10.08
CA ILE A 382 20.01 -0.25 -11.08
C ILE A 382 21.45 -0.79 -10.96
N ARG A 383 22.45 0.07 -10.76
CA ARG A 383 23.84 -0.36 -10.54
C ARG A 383 24.01 -1.12 -9.24
N LYS A 384 23.43 -0.62 -8.15
CA LYS A 384 23.54 -1.22 -6.81
C LYS A 384 22.98 -2.62 -6.79
N PHE A 385 21.80 -2.82 -7.39
CA PHE A 385 21.07 -4.08 -7.27
C PHE A 385 21.24 -5.05 -8.44
N GLN A 386 21.76 -4.60 -9.59
CA GLN A 386 21.97 -5.42 -10.79
C GLN A 386 20.76 -6.32 -11.13
N PRO A 387 19.55 -5.75 -11.26
CA PRO A 387 18.33 -6.53 -11.43
C PRO A 387 18.32 -7.31 -12.75
N GLU A 388 17.79 -8.53 -12.71
CA GLU A 388 17.44 -9.28 -13.93
C GLU A 388 16.16 -8.75 -14.56
N VAL A 389 15.20 -8.33 -13.73
CA VAL A 389 13.92 -7.78 -14.17
C VAL A 389 13.65 -6.45 -13.47
N ILE A 390 13.23 -5.46 -14.25
CA ILE A 390 12.75 -4.17 -13.77
C ILE A 390 11.26 -4.06 -14.07
N TYR A 391 10.49 -3.67 -13.06
CA TYR A 391 9.08 -3.29 -13.21
C TYR A 391 8.93 -1.77 -13.08
N THR A 392 8.07 -1.16 -13.90
CA THR A 392 7.76 0.28 -13.83
C THR A 392 6.40 0.57 -14.46
N GLY A 393 5.87 1.79 -14.28
CA GLY A 393 4.62 2.19 -14.93
C GLY A 393 4.66 2.09 -16.46
N HIS A 394 3.48 1.93 -17.09
CA HIS A 394 3.36 1.92 -18.55
C HIS A 394 3.61 3.33 -19.14
N PRO A 395 4.40 3.48 -20.22
CA PRO A 395 4.72 4.80 -20.79
C PRO A 395 3.49 5.53 -21.36
N ASP A 396 2.41 4.81 -21.67
CA ASP A 396 1.12 5.34 -22.15
C ASP A 396 0.09 5.56 -21.04
N GLU A 397 0.44 5.45 -19.76
CA GLU A 397 -0.53 5.68 -18.67
C GLU A 397 -1.22 7.05 -18.81
N ARG A 398 -2.47 7.20 -18.40
CA ARG A 398 -3.16 8.49 -18.29
C ARG A 398 -2.55 9.40 -17.22
N HIS A 399 -2.12 8.88 -16.09
CA HIS A 399 -1.50 9.65 -15.02
C HIS A 399 -0.09 10.08 -15.40
N VAL A 400 0.20 11.37 -15.25
CA VAL A 400 1.44 11.98 -15.74
C VAL A 400 2.68 11.47 -15.02
N ASP A 401 2.61 11.29 -13.70
CA ASP A 401 3.73 10.76 -12.92
C ASP A 401 4.02 9.28 -13.22
N HIS A 402 3.00 8.46 -13.52
CA HIS A 402 3.21 7.05 -13.92
C HIS A 402 3.96 6.95 -15.24
N ARG A 403 3.59 7.79 -16.22
CA ARG A 403 4.34 7.89 -17.49
C ARG A 403 5.77 8.36 -17.24
N THR A 404 5.93 9.40 -16.44
CA THR A 404 7.26 10.00 -16.23
C THR A 404 8.18 9.09 -15.42
N ASN A 405 7.63 8.30 -14.48
CA ASN A 405 8.32 7.21 -13.80
C ASN A 405 8.99 6.27 -14.82
N ASN A 406 8.23 5.78 -15.80
CA ASN A 406 8.80 4.98 -16.90
C ASN A 406 9.94 5.71 -17.62
N TRP A 407 9.76 6.99 -17.92
CA TRP A 407 10.73 7.78 -18.67
C TRP A 407 12.04 7.98 -17.91
N PHE A 408 11.98 8.21 -16.59
CA PHE A 408 13.17 8.25 -15.73
C PHE A 408 13.94 6.92 -15.77
N VAL A 409 13.22 5.80 -15.67
CA VAL A 409 13.79 4.45 -15.68
C VAL A 409 14.42 4.14 -17.04
N VAL A 410 13.72 4.35 -18.15
CA VAL A 410 14.26 4.11 -19.49
C VAL A 410 15.47 4.99 -19.77
N LYS A 411 15.44 6.28 -19.38
CA LYS A 411 16.58 7.17 -19.56
C LYS A 411 17.79 6.73 -18.75
N ALA A 412 17.57 6.18 -17.56
CA ALA A 412 18.62 5.57 -16.76
C ALA A 412 19.22 4.34 -17.47
N LEU A 413 18.39 3.46 -18.03
CA LEU A 413 18.83 2.28 -18.78
C LEU A 413 19.63 2.66 -20.04
N GLU A 414 19.17 3.62 -20.83
CA GLU A 414 19.90 4.15 -21.99
C GLU A 414 21.28 4.71 -21.59
N GLY A 415 21.31 5.52 -20.52
CA GLY A 415 22.55 6.07 -19.98
C GLY A 415 23.53 4.98 -19.52
N LEU A 416 23.04 3.95 -18.83
CA LEU A 416 23.85 2.81 -18.42
C LEU A 416 24.34 1.98 -19.61
N ALA A 417 23.53 1.80 -20.65
CA ALA A 417 23.92 1.11 -21.86
C ALA A 417 25.09 1.83 -22.57
N ARG A 418 25.01 3.16 -22.70
CA ARG A 418 26.12 3.98 -23.25
C ARG A 418 27.39 3.90 -22.41
N GLU A 419 27.23 3.85 -21.09
CA GLU A 419 28.35 3.77 -20.14
C GLU A 419 28.93 2.35 -19.98
N GLY A 420 28.36 1.34 -20.67
CA GLY A 420 28.75 -0.06 -20.51
C GLY A 420 28.45 -0.63 -19.13
N GLY A 421 27.53 0.00 -18.37
CA GLY A 421 27.16 -0.35 -17.00
C GLY A 421 25.75 -0.94 -16.86
N LEU A 422 25.12 -1.35 -17.96
CA LEU A 422 23.82 -2.01 -17.95
C LEU A 422 23.97 -3.46 -17.47
N PRO A 423 23.11 -3.95 -16.56
CA PRO A 423 23.09 -5.36 -16.21
C PRO A 423 22.86 -6.24 -17.46
N PRO A 424 23.56 -7.37 -17.59
CA PRO A 424 23.39 -8.25 -18.74
C PRO A 424 21.96 -8.83 -18.76
N ASN A 425 21.30 -8.77 -19.93
CA ASN A 425 19.96 -9.32 -20.16
C ASN A 425 18.83 -8.74 -19.28
N VAL A 426 18.96 -7.49 -18.81
CA VAL A 426 17.88 -6.83 -18.07
C VAL A 426 16.59 -6.80 -18.90
N THR A 427 15.51 -7.29 -18.30
CA THR A 427 14.16 -7.26 -18.87
C THR A 427 13.37 -6.10 -18.27
N LEU A 428 12.70 -5.32 -19.12
CA LEU A 428 11.83 -4.23 -18.70
C LEU A 428 10.37 -4.65 -18.84
N LEU A 429 9.67 -4.77 -17.72
CA LEU A 429 8.23 -5.04 -17.64
C LEU A 429 7.49 -3.78 -17.22
N VAL A 430 6.33 -3.57 -17.82
CA VAL A 430 5.44 -2.46 -17.49
C VAL A 430 4.03 -2.93 -17.16
N ASP A 431 3.32 -2.14 -16.37
CA ASP A 431 1.94 -2.43 -15.96
C ASP A 431 0.93 -2.36 -17.11
N GLN A 432 -0.31 -2.76 -16.84
CA GLN A 432 -1.42 -2.51 -17.75
C GLN A 432 -1.79 -1.02 -17.78
N VAL A 433 -2.17 -0.52 -18.96
CA VAL A 433 -2.64 0.87 -19.13
C VAL A 433 -4.02 1.03 -18.50
N TYR A 434 -4.22 1.99 -17.59
CA TYR A 434 -5.52 2.28 -16.96
C TYR A 434 -6.41 3.23 -17.80
N GLY A 435 -6.24 3.17 -19.12
CA GLY A 435 -6.95 3.96 -20.12
C GLY A 435 -5.98 4.83 -20.95
N PRO A 436 -6.06 4.83 -22.29
CA PRO A 436 -5.18 5.66 -23.11
C PRO A 436 -5.48 7.15 -22.85
N GLY A 437 -4.44 7.93 -22.55
CA GLY A 437 -4.53 9.38 -22.53
C GLY A 437 -4.43 9.98 -23.94
N PRO A 438 -4.67 11.30 -24.09
CA PRO A 438 -4.67 11.99 -25.39
C PRO A 438 -3.27 12.20 -26.02
N GLN A 439 -2.20 11.81 -25.33
CA GLN A 439 -0.80 12.01 -25.72
C GLN A 439 -0.30 11.06 -26.84
N ALA A 440 0.84 11.39 -27.46
CA ALA A 440 1.58 10.44 -28.29
C ALA A 440 1.86 9.11 -27.57
N HIS A 441 1.56 8.02 -28.26
CA HIS A 441 1.86 6.67 -27.83
C HIS A 441 3.36 6.37 -27.91
N ALA A 442 3.86 5.62 -26.94
CA ALA A 442 5.20 5.08 -26.97
C ALA A 442 5.40 4.20 -28.22
N PRO A 443 6.51 4.35 -28.95
CA PRO A 443 6.78 3.62 -30.19
C PRO A 443 7.23 2.17 -29.96
N TYR A 444 7.00 1.62 -28.77
CA TYR A 444 7.54 0.33 -28.35
C TYR A 444 6.72 -0.86 -28.85
N GLN A 445 7.41 -1.98 -29.02
CA GLN A 445 6.83 -3.30 -29.16
C GLN A 445 6.70 -3.98 -27.81
N TYR A 446 5.53 -4.57 -27.57
CA TYR A 446 5.21 -5.22 -26.31
C TYR A 446 4.95 -6.71 -26.48
N GLN A 447 5.43 -7.51 -25.52
CA GLN A 447 5.04 -8.90 -25.36
C GLN A 447 4.27 -9.08 -24.06
N LYS A 448 3.07 -9.66 -24.12
CA LYS A 448 2.27 -9.96 -22.92
C LYS A 448 2.97 -11.05 -22.10
N GLN A 449 3.16 -10.79 -20.81
CA GLN A 449 3.61 -11.75 -19.83
C GLN A 449 2.47 -12.01 -18.84
N VAL A 450 2.17 -13.28 -18.58
CA VAL A 450 1.11 -13.71 -17.65
C VAL A 450 1.74 -14.59 -16.60
N MET A 451 1.57 -14.18 -15.34
CA MET A 451 2.00 -14.91 -14.16
C MET A 451 0.78 -15.52 -13.48
N SER A 452 0.81 -16.82 -13.20
CA SER A 452 -0.22 -17.47 -12.41
C SER A 452 0.02 -17.23 -10.93
N VAL A 453 -0.98 -16.74 -10.21
CA VAL A 453 -0.88 -16.35 -8.80
C VAL A 453 -1.84 -17.17 -7.96
N SER A 454 -1.37 -17.74 -6.86
CA SER A 454 -2.20 -18.54 -5.95
C SER A 454 -3.32 -17.68 -5.34
N GLY A 455 -4.40 -18.32 -4.91
CA GLY A 455 -5.46 -17.62 -4.18
C GLY A 455 -4.96 -17.02 -2.87
N GLU A 456 -4.03 -17.68 -2.18
CA GLU A 456 -3.40 -17.17 -0.95
C GLU A 456 -2.60 -15.89 -1.20
N ALA A 457 -1.76 -15.86 -2.24
CA ALA A 457 -1.00 -14.67 -2.60
C ALA A 457 -1.94 -13.50 -2.93
N MET A 458 -3.07 -13.78 -3.60
CA MET A 458 -4.04 -12.75 -3.95
C MET A 458 -4.97 -12.34 -2.79
N ALA A 459 -5.19 -13.21 -1.81
CA ALA A 459 -5.89 -12.87 -0.57
C ALA A 459 -5.03 -11.89 0.24
N LEU A 460 -3.74 -12.21 0.40
CA LEU A 460 -2.78 -11.34 1.06
C LEU A 460 -2.60 -10.00 0.31
N ALA A 461 -2.62 -10.03 -1.03
CA ALA A 461 -2.62 -8.82 -1.86
C ALA A 461 -3.86 -7.95 -1.63
N GLN A 462 -5.04 -8.55 -1.48
CA GLN A 462 -6.25 -7.80 -1.17
C GLN A 462 -6.18 -7.14 0.21
N GLU A 463 -5.68 -7.86 1.22
CA GLU A 463 -5.44 -7.32 2.57
C GLU A 463 -4.42 -6.18 2.54
N ALA A 464 -3.33 -6.32 1.78
CA ALA A 464 -2.29 -5.31 1.65
C ALA A 464 -2.84 -3.96 1.13
N GLN A 465 -3.91 -3.97 0.33
CA GLN A 465 -4.55 -2.75 -0.15
C GLN A 465 -5.29 -1.97 0.94
N TRP A 466 -5.68 -2.60 2.05
CA TRP A 466 -6.41 -1.92 3.13
C TRP A 466 -5.52 -0.95 3.91
N PHE A 467 -4.20 -1.12 3.86
CA PHE A 467 -3.25 -0.21 4.50
C PHE A 467 -3.22 1.17 3.84
N TYR A 468 -3.62 1.30 2.56
CA TYR A 468 -3.71 2.57 1.84
C TYR A 468 -4.97 3.36 2.16
N GLN A 469 -5.22 3.58 3.45
CA GLN A 469 -6.41 4.28 3.93
C GLN A 469 -6.50 5.69 3.34
N SER A 470 -5.38 6.41 3.24
CA SER A 470 -5.31 7.75 2.64
C SER A 470 -5.84 7.79 1.20
N GLN A 471 -5.79 6.67 0.48
CA GLN A 471 -6.26 6.48 -0.88
C GLN A 471 -7.56 5.66 -0.93
N ASP A 472 -7.50 4.43 -1.44
CA ASP A 472 -8.65 3.58 -1.71
C ASP A 472 -8.83 2.44 -0.68
N GLY A 473 -8.05 2.40 0.41
CA GLY A 473 -8.07 1.32 1.41
C GLY A 473 -9.48 1.01 1.96
N ASN A 474 -10.23 2.04 2.37
CA ASN A 474 -11.64 1.89 2.78
C ASN A 474 -12.54 1.30 1.69
N ARG A 475 -12.30 1.68 0.43
CA ARG A 475 -13.09 1.17 -0.70
C ARG A 475 -12.70 -0.25 -1.03
N ALA A 476 -11.42 -0.60 -0.90
CA ALA A 476 -10.92 -1.96 -1.06
C ALA A 476 -11.54 -2.89 -0.02
N GLU A 477 -11.62 -2.45 1.24
CA GLU A 477 -12.29 -3.19 2.31
C GLU A 477 -13.83 -3.20 2.18
N GLY A 478 -14.44 -2.12 1.69
CA GLY A 478 -15.86 -2.13 1.36
C GLY A 478 -16.22 -3.03 0.16
N LYS A 479 -15.23 -3.41 -0.66
CA LYS A 479 -15.36 -4.23 -1.88
C LYS A 479 -14.61 -5.55 -1.77
N LEU A 480 -14.64 -6.16 -0.59
CA LEU A 480 -14.08 -7.48 -0.33
C LEU A 480 -14.60 -8.50 -1.35
N ARG A 481 -13.67 -9.19 -1.99
CA ARG A 481 -13.96 -10.36 -2.82
C ARG A 481 -13.81 -11.61 -1.98
N THR A 482 -14.66 -12.61 -2.21
CA THR A 482 -14.44 -13.95 -1.66
C THR A 482 -13.26 -14.63 -2.35
N PHE A 483 -12.73 -15.71 -1.79
CA PHE A 483 -11.55 -16.39 -2.29
C PHE A 483 -11.67 -16.80 -3.79
N ASP A 484 -12.84 -17.28 -4.20
CA ASP A 484 -13.16 -17.67 -5.58
C ASP A 484 -13.22 -16.49 -6.56
N GLN A 485 -13.45 -15.28 -6.05
CA GLN A 485 -13.53 -14.07 -6.85
C GLN A 485 -12.17 -13.37 -7.00
N LEU A 486 -11.15 -13.83 -6.26
CA LEU A 486 -9.79 -13.33 -6.42
C LEU A 486 -9.23 -13.81 -7.76
N ARG A 487 -8.52 -12.93 -8.47
CA ARG A 487 -7.85 -13.30 -9.73
C ARG A 487 -6.81 -14.39 -9.49
N ARG A 488 -6.50 -15.18 -10.52
CA ARG A 488 -5.41 -16.17 -10.53
C ARG A 488 -4.31 -15.86 -11.53
N GLU A 489 -4.36 -14.66 -12.10
CA GLU A 489 -3.38 -14.16 -13.04
C GLU A 489 -2.98 -12.72 -12.71
N GLU A 490 -1.71 -12.43 -12.88
CA GLU A 490 -1.14 -11.09 -12.92
C GLU A 490 -0.50 -10.89 -14.30
N VAL A 491 -0.71 -9.71 -14.90
CA VAL A 491 -0.33 -9.45 -16.29
C VAL A 491 0.57 -8.22 -16.34
N HIS A 492 1.69 -8.38 -17.02
CA HIS A 492 2.63 -7.30 -17.34
C HIS A 492 2.97 -7.33 -18.84
N TRP A 493 3.53 -6.24 -19.35
CA TRP A 493 3.98 -6.12 -20.73
C TRP A 493 5.49 -5.93 -20.78
N GLN A 494 6.18 -6.82 -21.47
CA GLN A 494 7.61 -6.68 -21.72
C GLN A 494 7.85 -5.72 -22.87
N VAL A 495 8.68 -4.72 -22.63
CA VAL A 495 9.15 -3.78 -23.64
C VAL A 495 10.35 -4.39 -24.37
N LEU A 496 10.21 -4.64 -25.67
CA LEU A 496 11.20 -5.41 -26.44
C LEU A 496 12.31 -4.56 -27.06
N ASP A 497 12.01 -3.31 -27.40
CA ASP A 497 12.80 -2.47 -28.30
C ASP A 497 13.08 -1.08 -27.72
N TRP A 498 13.02 -0.90 -26.40
CA TRP A 498 13.25 0.41 -25.76
C TRP A 498 14.58 1.07 -26.16
N LYS A 499 15.61 0.27 -26.49
CA LYS A 499 16.93 0.74 -26.95
C LYS A 499 16.89 1.45 -28.30
N ASP A 500 15.91 1.14 -29.13
CA ASP A 500 15.84 1.62 -30.52
C ASP A 500 15.16 2.99 -30.64
N HIS A 501 14.57 3.50 -29.55
CA HIS A 501 13.74 4.70 -29.56
C HIS A 501 14.28 5.83 -28.67
N GLU A 502 15.59 5.86 -28.41
CA GLU A 502 16.16 6.83 -27.47
C GLU A 502 15.69 8.29 -27.74
N GLY A 503 15.23 8.94 -26.67
CA GLY A 503 14.85 10.36 -26.67
C GLY A 503 13.46 10.67 -27.24
N TRP A 504 12.66 9.66 -27.59
CA TRP A 504 11.30 9.86 -28.14
C TRP A 504 10.39 10.67 -27.21
N ASN A 505 10.58 10.53 -25.90
CA ASN A 505 9.79 11.14 -24.83
C ASN A 505 10.34 12.48 -24.33
N GLU A 506 11.40 13.04 -24.94
CA GLU A 506 12.06 14.26 -24.42
C GLU A 506 11.52 15.57 -24.99
N LYS A 507 10.73 15.50 -26.07
CA LYS A 507 10.11 16.68 -26.68
C LYS A 507 8.70 16.84 -26.12
N ALA A 508 8.41 17.99 -25.54
CA ALA A 508 7.04 18.34 -25.19
C ALA A 508 6.20 18.33 -26.48
N GLU A 509 5.08 17.62 -26.48
CA GLU A 509 4.02 17.90 -27.45
C GLU A 509 3.59 19.35 -27.18
N GLY A 510 3.72 20.22 -28.18
CA GLY A 510 3.26 21.60 -28.06
C GLY A 510 1.78 21.63 -27.66
N PRO A 511 1.28 22.73 -27.06
CA PRO A 511 -0.13 22.84 -26.73
C PRO A 511 -0.95 22.79 -28.04
N GLY A 512 -1.50 21.62 -28.36
CA GLY A 512 -2.27 21.42 -29.58
C GLY A 512 -2.47 19.96 -29.96
N ARG A 513 -3.51 19.34 -29.40
CA ARG A 513 -4.54 18.62 -30.15
C ARG A 513 -5.86 18.61 -29.38
#